data_AF-E2SGL1-F1
#
_entry.id   AF-E2SGL1-F1
#
_cell.length_a   1.000
_cell.length_b   1.000
_cell.length_c   1.000
_cell.angle_alpha   90.00
_cell.angle_beta   90.00
_cell.angle_gamma   90.00
#
_symmetry.space_group_name_H-M   'P 1'
#
loop_
_entity.id
_entity.type
_entity.pdbx_description
1 polymer ?
#
loop_
_entity_poly.entity_id
_entity_poly.type
_entity_poly.pdbx_seq_one_letter_code
_entity_poly.pdbx_strand_id
1 'polypeptide(L)'
;MFWNTEHINGSALEYLRKAEGKTFPEAMNILIEYHNGLAPDKKQYIAPKYEQIEFKLPDSQQNISKIYEYLCDKRKIDRDLIKRFVDDGKIYLDAKGNCVFACENYKGKVDSAFVRSTYSGFRGDVGGGNKFTGFFIEMDPKATKLVLTEAYIDGLSYITAKKQAGEKIDFNVLACDSCNVMNETFRVNYLTRPVLNQNIDTVILASDNDKAGRAAAEEFKAFVRPFHRIQNVIDDLPSLGSDWNKDLQKIYENPEAVPEKAIMLK
;
A
#
# COMPACT_ATOMS: atom_id res chain seq x y z
N MET A 1 -4.53 -15.19 -21.98
CA MET A 1 -5.81 -15.21 -22.73
C MET A 1 -6.90 -15.50 -21.71
N PHE A 2 -8.09 -14.89 -21.82
CA PHE A 2 -9.18 -15.08 -20.83
C PHE A 2 -10.39 -15.71 -21.53
N TRP A 3 -10.85 -16.87 -21.03
CA TRP A 3 -12.03 -17.56 -21.55
C TRP A 3 -13.20 -17.34 -20.59
N ASN A 4 -14.12 -16.44 -20.96
CA ASN A 4 -15.16 -15.92 -20.07
C ASN A 4 -16.18 -16.98 -19.59
N THR A 5 -16.41 -18.04 -20.37
CA THR A 5 -17.46 -19.03 -20.10
C THR A 5 -17.07 -20.06 -19.03
N GLU A 6 -15.78 -20.36 -18.90
CA GLU A 6 -15.24 -21.40 -18.00
C GLU A 6 -14.36 -20.79 -16.89
N HIS A 7 -14.26 -19.46 -16.81
CA HIS A 7 -13.37 -18.73 -15.89
C HIS A 7 -11.91 -19.19 -15.92
N ILE A 8 -11.43 -19.67 -17.07
CA ILE A 8 -10.05 -20.14 -17.23
C ILE A 8 -9.16 -18.94 -17.56
N ASN A 9 -8.24 -18.66 -16.63
CA ASN A 9 -7.18 -17.67 -16.74
C ASN A 9 -5.86 -18.41 -16.98
N GLY A 10 -5.17 -18.17 -18.11
CA GLY A 10 -3.94 -18.91 -18.38
C GLY A 10 -3.22 -18.62 -19.69
N SER A 11 -2.04 -19.22 -19.80
CA SER A 11 -1.25 -19.29 -21.04
C SER A 11 -1.93 -20.23 -22.06
N ALA A 12 -1.46 -20.24 -23.31
CA ALA A 12 -1.95 -21.18 -24.33
C ALA A 12 -1.82 -22.65 -23.89
N LEU A 13 -0.81 -22.97 -23.09
CA LEU A 13 -0.62 -24.29 -22.47
C LEU A 13 -1.76 -24.62 -21.51
N GLU A 14 -2.12 -23.69 -20.63
CA GLU A 14 -3.23 -23.86 -19.68
C GLU A 14 -4.56 -24.01 -20.40
N TYR A 15 -4.76 -23.30 -21.51
CA TYR A 15 -5.94 -23.46 -22.37
C TYR A 15 -6.03 -24.90 -22.93
N LEU A 16 -4.97 -25.39 -23.56
CA LEU A 16 -4.95 -26.76 -24.12
C LEU A 16 -5.19 -27.82 -23.04
N ARG A 17 -4.66 -27.62 -21.84
CA ARG A 17 -4.83 -28.58 -20.75
C ARG A 17 -6.21 -28.55 -20.12
N LYS A 18 -6.75 -27.35 -19.85
CA LYS A 18 -8.00 -27.19 -19.09
C LYS A 18 -9.24 -27.18 -19.98
N ALA A 19 -9.19 -26.51 -21.13
CA ALA A 19 -10.34 -26.40 -22.02
C ALA A 19 -10.39 -27.54 -23.04
N GLU A 20 -9.24 -27.96 -23.59
CA GLU A 20 -9.18 -29.05 -24.57
C GLU A 20 -8.82 -30.42 -23.96
N GLY A 21 -8.64 -30.49 -22.63
CA GLY A 21 -8.38 -31.73 -21.91
C GLY A 21 -7.07 -32.44 -22.29
N LYS A 22 -6.12 -31.74 -22.94
CA LYS A 22 -4.84 -32.32 -23.35
C LYS A 22 -3.97 -32.61 -22.13
N THR A 23 -3.23 -33.72 -22.18
CA THR A 23 -2.14 -33.93 -21.23
C THR A 23 -1.02 -32.90 -21.47
N PHE A 24 -0.17 -32.69 -20.47
CA PHE A 24 0.95 -31.76 -20.61
C PHE A 24 1.86 -32.07 -21.81
N PRO A 25 2.28 -33.34 -22.06
CA PRO A 25 3.10 -33.67 -23.23
C PRO A 25 2.38 -33.38 -24.57
N GLU A 26 1.09 -33.72 -24.68
CA GLU A 26 0.31 -33.45 -25.90
C GLU A 26 0.17 -31.94 -26.15
N ALA A 27 -0.17 -31.18 -25.12
CA ALA A 27 -0.27 -29.73 -25.21
C ALA A 27 1.08 -29.09 -25.61
N MET A 28 2.19 -29.61 -25.06
CA MET A 28 3.52 -29.13 -25.41
C MET A 28 3.89 -29.45 -26.87
N ASN A 29 3.57 -30.65 -27.35
CA ASN A 29 3.80 -31.04 -28.75
C ASN A 29 3.02 -30.13 -29.71
N ILE A 30 1.75 -29.84 -29.41
CA ILE A 30 0.92 -28.91 -30.21
C ILE A 30 1.56 -27.52 -30.27
N LEU A 31 2.05 -27.00 -29.13
CA LEU A 31 2.70 -25.69 -29.08
C LEU A 31 4.05 -25.68 -29.82
N ILE A 32 4.82 -26.76 -29.75
CA ILE A 32 6.09 -26.92 -30.47
C ILE A 32 5.85 -26.97 -31.98
N GLU A 33 4.86 -27.76 -32.45
CA GLU A 33 4.49 -27.83 -33.86
C GLU A 33 4.02 -26.47 -34.38
N TYR A 34 3.15 -25.80 -33.63
CA TYR A 34 2.70 -24.44 -33.96
C TYR A 34 3.89 -23.48 -34.05
N HIS A 35 4.78 -23.48 -33.06
CA HIS A 35 5.97 -22.63 -33.05
C HIS A 35 6.90 -22.93 -34.24
N ASN A 36 7.10 -24.20 -34.56
CA ASN A 36 7.94 -24.63 -35.68
C ASN A 36 7.36 -24.22 -37.05
N GLY A 37 6.04 -24.15 -37.18
CA GLY A 37 5.34 -23.66 -38.37
C GLY A 37 5.36 -22.13 -38.55
N LEU A 38 5.79 -21.36 -37.54
CA LEU A 38 5.88 -19.91 -37.67
C LEU A 38 7.02 -19.47 -38.61
N ALA A 39 6.79 -18.37 -39.32
CA ALA A 39 7.83 -17.69 -40.07
C ALA A 39 8.95 -17.20 -39.10
N PRO A 40 10.22 -17.11 -39.54
CA PRO A 40 11.36 -16.78 -38.66
C PRO A 40 11.20 -15.46 -37.87
N ASP A 41 10.58 -14.45 -38.48
CA ASP A 41 10.26 -13.15 -37.88
C ASP A 41 9.24 -13.25 -36.74
N LYS A 42 8.36 -14.25 -36.78
CA LYS A 42 7.37 -14.53 -35.73
C LYS A 42 7.86 -15.51 -34.65
N LYS A 43 8.99 -16.17 -34.88
CA LYS A 43 9.67 -17.02 -33.88
C LYS A 43 10.46 -16.20 -32.88
N GLN A 44 10.82 -14.96 -33.22
CA GLN A 44 11.52 -14.06 -32.32
C GLN A 44 10.53 -13.38 -31.37
N TYR A 45 10.53 -13.81 -30.11
CA TYR A 45 9.97 -13.00 -29.04
C TYR A 45 10.91 -11.82 -28.78
N ILE A 46 10.59 -10.66 -29.35
CA ILE A 46 11.20 -9.40 -28.93
C ILE A 46 10.49 -9.03 -27.64
N ALA A 47 11.11 -9.34 -26.50
CA ALA A 47 10.67 -8.79 -25.23
C ALA A 47 10.57 -7.28 -25.39
N PRO A 48 9.46 -6.63 -24.98
CA PRO A 48 9.40 -5.18 -24.95
C PRO A 48 10.66 -4.69 -24.25
N LYS A 49 11.42 -3.78 -24.88
CA LYS A 49 12.45 -3.04 -24.15
C LYS A 49 11.70 -2.27 -23.07
N TYR A 50 11.77 -2.76 -21.84
CA TYR A 50 11.39 -1.97 -20.68
C TYR A 50 12.41 -0.85 -20.58
N GLU A 51 12.07 0.32 -21.13
CA GLU A 51 12.78 1.55 -20.76
C GLU A 51 12.58 1.73 -19.26
N GLN A 52 13.66 1.67 -18.50
CA GLN A 52 13.63 2.06 -17.09
C GLN A 52 13.29 3.54 -17.06
N ILE A 53 12.04 3.85 -16.69
CA ILE A 53 11.63 5.21 -16.41
C ILE A 53 12.46 5.69 -15.23
N GLU A 54 13.22 6.76 -15.41
CA GLU A 54 13.96 7.39 -14.31
C GLU A 54 12.96 8.05 -13.35
N PHE A 55 13.11 7.77 -12.05
CA PHE A 55 12.27 8.41 -11.03
C PHE A 55 12.56 9.91 -10.97
N LYS A 56 11.52 10.71 -11.15
CA LYS A 56 11.56 12.16 -10.94
C LYS A 56 10.30 12.62 -10.22
N LEU A 57 10.50 13.36 -9.13
CA LEU A 57 9.40 14.00 -8.41
C LEU A 57 8.68 15.03 -9.30
N PRO A 58 7.34 15.10 -9.24
CA PRO A 58 6.58 16.20 -9.83
C PRO A 58 7.01 17.56 -9.25
N ASP A 59 7.00 18.60 -10.07
CA ASP A 59 7.31 19.96 -9.62
C ASP A 59 6.26 20.44 -8.61
N SER A 60 6.72 21.06 -7.51
CA SER A 60 5.85 21.61 -6.47
C SER A 60 5.31 22.99 -6.85
N GLN A 61 4.13 23.33 -6.33
CA GLN A 61 3.58 24.69 -6.40
C GLN A 61 3.58 25.37 -5.02
N GLN A 62 3.61 26.71 -5.03
CA GLN A 62 3.68 27.50 -3.80
C GLN A 62 2.38 27.51 -2.99
N ASN A 63 1.22 27.49 -3.65
CA ASN A 63 -0.05 27.52 -2.95
C ASN A 63 -0.41 26.12 -2.43
N ILE A 64 -0.34 25.95 -1.11
CA ILE A 64 -0.61 24.70 -0.41
C ILE A 64 -2.00 24.64 0.24
N SER A 65 -2.88 25.64 0.05
CA SER A 65 -4.21 25.68 0.71
C SER A 65 -5.04 24.43 0.41
N LYS A 66 -5.00 23.97 -0.85
CA LYS A 66 -5.71 22.78 -1.33
C LYS A 66 -5.27 21.49 -0.63
N ILE A 67 -4.05 21.43 -0.10
CA ILE A 67 -3.59 20.29 0.70
C ILE A 67 -4.44 20.19 1.97
N TYR A 68 -4.61 21.31 2.68
CA TYR A 68 -5.39 21.34 3.92
C TYR A 68 -6.89 21.20 3.67
N GLU A 69 -7.43 21.86 2.64
CA GLU A 69 -8.83 21.68 2.24
C GLU A 69 -9.14 20.20 1.95
N TYR A 70 -8.24 19.52 1.24
CA TYR A 70 -8.44 18.11 0.91
C TYR A 70 -8.15 17.16 2.08
N LEU A 71 -6.96 17.22 2.69
CA LEU A 71 -6.52 16.26 3.70
C LEU A 71 -7.13 16.53 5.08
N CYS A 72 -7.35 17.79 5.45
CA CYS A 72 -7.92 18.13 6.75
C CYS A 72 -9.43 18.32 6.64
N ASP A 73 -9.92 19.23 5.81
CA ASP A 73 -11.35 19.58 5.87
C ASP A 73 -12.23 18.47 5.30
N LYS A 74 -11.84 17.87 4.17
CA LYS A 74 -12.57 16.76 3.54
C LYS A 74 -12.23 15.41 4.15
N ARG A 75 -10.94 15.09 4.31
CA ARG A 75 -10.48 13.76 4.78
C ARG A 75 -10.35 13.65 6.30
N LYS A 76 -10.57 14.75 7.04
CA LYS A 76 -10.60 14.82 8.50
C LYS A 76 -9.28 14.47 9.21
N ILE A 77 -8.16 14.45 8.48
CA ILE A 77 -6.84 14.16 9.06
C ILE A 77 -6.38 15.35 9.90
N ASP A 78 -5.74 15.05 11.02
CA ASP A 78 -5.17 16.02 11.95
C ASP A 78 -4.27 17.04 11.23
N ARG A 79 -4.54 18.33 11.46
CA ARG A 79 -3.87 19.42 10.76
C ARG A 79 -2.39 19.54 11.11
N ASP A 80 -2.02 19.30 12.37
CA ASP A 80 -0.63 19.39 12.82
C ASP A 80 0.19 18.24 12.24
N LEU A 81 -0.41 17.05 12.13
CA LEU A 81 0.18 15.91 11.45
C LEU A 81 0.47 16.21 9.98
N ILE A 82 -0.51 16.77 9.25
CA ILE A 82 -0.31 17.18 7.85
C ILE A 82 0.74 18.29 7.75
N LYS A 83 0.68 19.30 8.64
CA LYS A 83 1.62 20.41 8.65
C LYS A 83 3.07 19.92 8.79
N ARG A 84 3.35 18.97 9.69
CA ARG A 84 4.68 18.36 9.85
C ARG A 84 5.23 17.85 8.51
N PHE A 85 4.44 17.09 7.76
CA PHE A 85 4.89 16.55 6.48
C PHE A 85 4.99 17.59 5.36
N VAL A 86 4.18 18.65 5.41
CA VAL A 86 4.28 19.78 4.48
C VAL A 86 5.56 20.58 4.73
N ASP A 87 5.86 20.87 5.99
CA ASP A 87 7.09 21.58 6.40
C ASP A 87 8.35 20.77 6.02
N ASP A 88 8.30 19.44 6.17
CA ASP A 88 9.38 18.52 5.79
C ASP A 88 9.49 18.28 4.27
N GLY A 89 8.58 18.85 3.46
CA GLY A 89 8.53 18.63 2.01
C GLY A 89 8.10 17.21 1.58
N LYS A 90 7.60 16.41 2.52
CA LYS A 90 7.13 15.03 2.29
C LYS A 90 5.71 14.97 1.74
N ILE A 91 4.89 15.98 2.02
CA ILE A 91 3.59 16.18 1.38
C ILE A 91 3.59 17.56 0.73
N TYR A 92 3.36 17.63 -0.57
CA TYR A 92 3.26 18.91 -1.29
C TYR A 92 2.23 18.82 -2.41
N LEU A 93 1.94 19.94 -3.06
CA LEU A 93 0.99 20.00 -4.15
C LEU A 93 1.76 20.09 -5.48
N ASP A 94 1.44 19.22 -6.44
CA ASP A 94 2.01 19.32 -7.80
C ASP A 94 1.30 20.40 -8.64
N ALA A 95 1.86 20.75 -9.80
CA ALA A 95 1.26 21.72 -10.73
C ALA A 95 -0.15 21.36 -11.24
N LYS A 96 -0.55 20.08 -11.13
CA LYS A 96 -1.88 19.60 -11.54
C LYS A 96 -2.89 19.63 -10.39
N GLY A 97 -2.49 20.05 -9.19
CA GLY A 97 -3.35 20.06 -8.01
C GLY A 97 -3.55 18.68 -7.36
N ASN A 98 -2.57 17.80 -7.49
CA ASN A 98 -2.49 16.54 -6.74
C ASN A 98 -1.61 16.72 -5.50
N CYS A 99 -2.04 16.15 -4.37
CA CYS A 99 -1.15 15.93 -3.25
C CYS A 99 -0.14 14.85 -3.64
N VAL A 100 1.14 15.18 -3.57
CA VAL A 100 2.26 14.25 -3.73
C VAL A 100 2.73 13.85 -2.34
N PHE A 101 2.88 12.55 -2.13
CA PHE A 101 3.45 11.95 -0.93
C PHE A 101 4.81 11.39 -1.31
N ALA A 102 5.88 12.09 -0.96
CA ALA A 102 7.25 11.70 -1.22
C ALA A 102 7.74 10.70 -0.16
N CYS A 103 8.24 9.56 -0.63
CA CYS A 103 8.64 8.44 0.20
C CYS A 103 10.17 8.34 0.24
N GLU A 104 10.73 8.48 1.44
CA GLU A 104 12.16 8.33 1.69
C GLU A 104 12.51 6.90 2.02
N ASN A 105 13.56 6.36 1.42
CA ASN A 105 14.12 5.07 1.81
C ASN A 105 14.97 5.18 3.09
N TYR A 106 15.55 4.05 3.51
CA TYR A 106 16.39 3.97 4.72
C TYR A 106 17.66 4.85 4.68
N LYS A 107 18.07 5.35 3.51
CA LYS A 107 19.21 6.27 3.35
C LYS A 107 18.79 7.73 3.40
N GLY A 108 17.52 8.04 3.64
CA GLY A 108 16.98 9.39 3.59
C GLY A 108 16.85 9.95 2.17
N LYS A 109 16.96 9.11 1.13
CA LYS A 109 16.74 9.53 -0.25
C LYS A 109 15.28 9.29 -0.63
N VAL A 110 14.61 10.31 -1.16
CA VAL A 110 13.31 10.13 -1.82
C VAL A 110 13.50 9.34 -3.11
N ASP A 111 12.92 8.14 -3.16
CA ASP A 111 13.05 7.22 -4.29
C ASP A 111 11.72 6.63 -4.78
N SER A 112 10.61 7.08 -4.20
CA SER A 112 9.27 6.88 -4.75
C SER A 112 8.34 8.00 -4.30
N ALA A 113 7.20 8.11 -4.97
CA ALA A 113 6.15 9.04 -4.57
C ALA A 113 4.79 8.56 -5.07
N PHE A 114 3.75 8.88 -4.30
CA PHE A 114 2.36 8.63 -4.64
C PHE A 114 1.63 9.94 -4.87
N VAL A 115 0.75 9.99 -5.87
CA VAL A 115 -0.08 11.16 -6.16
C VAL A 115 -1.56 10.89 -5.89
N ARG A 116 -2.23 11.88 -5.30
CA ARG A 116 -3.68 11.86 -5.06
C ARG A 116 -4.30 13.18 -5.47
N SER A 117 -5.26 13.15 -6.38
CA SER A 117 -5.98 14.36 -6.80
C SER A 117 -6.82 14.94 -5.66
N THR A 118 -6.78 16.28 -5.54
CA THR A 118 -7.57 17.02 -4.55
C THR A 118 -9.02 17.24 -4.98
N TYR A 119 -9.32 17.12 -6.28
CA TYR A 119 -10.64 17.43 -6.86
C TYR A 119 -11.26 16.27 -7.64
N SER A 120 -10.54 15.18 -7.87
CA SER A 120 -11.05 13.99 -8.59
C SER A 120 -10.69 12.68 -7.88
N GLY A 121 -11.13 11.55 -8.44
CA GLY A 121 -10.78 10.21 -7.95
C GLY A 121 -9.37 9.73 -8.32
N PHE A 122 -8.61 10.50 -9.09
CA PHE A 122 -7.30 10.09 -9.60
C PHE A 122 -6.30 9.81 -8.48
N ARG A 123 -5.59 8.68 -8.60
CA ARG A 123 -4.45 8.29 -7.75
C ARG A 123 -3.47 7.41 -8.53
N GLY A 124 -2.22 7.37 -8.09
CA GLY A 124 -1.25 6.40 -8.56
C GLY A 124 0.18 6.73 -8.15
N ASP A 125 1.10 5.82 -8.42
CA ASP A 125 2.53 6.04 -8.22
C ASP A 125 3.13 6.95 -9.30
N VAL A 126 4.17 7.68 -8.90
CA VAL A 126 5.08 8.34 -9.84
C VAL A 126 6.00 7.29 -10.46
N GLY A 127 6.03 7.25 -11.80
CA GLY A 127 6.81 6.28 -12.57
C GLY A 127 8.30 6.29 -12.22
N GLY A 128 8.92 5.11 -12.32
CA GLY A 128 10.35 4.92 -12.00
C GLY A 128 10.66 4.75 -10.51
N GLY A 129 9.69 5.00 -9.63
CA GLY A 129 9.85 4.90 -8.18
C GLY A 129 9.93 3.45 -7.66
N ASN A 130 10.58 3.28 -6.51
CA ASN A 130 10.59 2.01 -5.79
C ASN A 130 9.25 1.77 -5.06
N LYS A 131 8.46 0.83 -5.59
CA LYS A 131 7.15 0.44 -5.05
C LYS A 131 7.17 -0.13 -3.62
N PHE A 132 8.34 -0.51 -3.10
CA PHE A 132 8.48 -1.11 -1.77
C PHE A 132 8.99 -0.13 -0.71
N THR A 133 9.23 1.13 -1.05
CA THR A 133 9.67 2.13 -0.08
C THR A 133 8.56 2.41 0.94
N GLY A 134 7.32 2.57 0.48
CA GLY A 134 6.18 2.92 1.33
C GLY A 134 6.31 4.28 2.00
N PHE A 135 5.22 4.75 2.60
CA PHE A 135 5.21 6.01 3.36
C PHE A 135 5.39 5.71 4.85
N PHE A 136 6.63 5.83 5.32
CA PHE A 136 6.98 5.60 6.72
C PHE A 136 6.74 6.86 7.56
N ILE A 137 5.95 6.70 8.62
CA ILE A 137 5.56 7.76 9.56
C ILE A 137 6.08 7.37 10.94
N GLU A 138 7.16 8.03 11.35
CA GLU A 138 7.68 7.91 12.71
C GLU A 138 6.89 8.83 13.66
N MET A 139 6.22 8.23 14.63
CA MET A 139 5.52 8.92 15.71
C MET A 139 6.28 8.81 17.04
N ASP A 140 6.92 7.67 17.28
CA ASP A 140 7.76 7.44 18.45
C ASP A 140 9.01 6.62 18.04
N PRO A 141 10.23 7.19 18.20
CA PRO A 141 11.48 6.46 17.96
C PRO A 141 11.66 5.22 18.84
N LYS A 142 10.93 5.12 19.95
CA LYS A 142 10.94 3.98 20.89
C LYS A 142 9.72 3.07 20.72
N ALA A 143 8.89 3.28 19.70
CA ALA A 143 7.75 2.43 19.44
C ALA A 143 8.18 0.96 19.33
N THR A 144 7.41 0.07 19.96
CA THR A 144 7.55 -1.39 19.80
C THR A 144 6.50 -1.95 18.83
N LYS A 145 5.57 -1.11 18.39
CA LYS A 145 4.46 -1.44 17.50
C LYS A 145 4.62 -0.77 16.13
N LEU A 146 4.37 -1.51 15.07
CA LEU A 146 4.32 -1.01 13.70
C LEU A 146 2.95 -1.30 13.09
N VAL A 147 2.25 -0.25 12.66
CA VAL A 147 0.98 -0.35 11.96
C VAL A 147 1.23 -0.42 10.46
N LEU A 148 0.60 -1.38 9.78
CA LEU A 148 0.60 -1.51 8.33
C LEU A 148 -0.77 -1.16 7.77
N THR A 149 -0.82 -0.23 6.82
CA THR A 149 -2.06 0.15 6.10
C THR A 149 -1.90 -0.06 4.60
N GLU A 150 -3.02 -0.23 3.90
CA GLU A 150 -3.03 -0.44 2.44
C GLU A 150 -2.87 0.82 1.61
N ALA A 151 -3.10 1.99 2.21
CA ALA A 151 -2.91 3.28 1.54
C ALA A 151 -2.36 4.34 2.50
N TYR A 152 -1.79 5.39 1.89
CA TYR A 152 -1.06 6.45 2.61
C TYR A 152 -2.00 7.33 3.44
N ILE A 153 -3.18 7.62 2.88
CA ILE A 153 -4.23 8.38 3.57
C ILE A 153 -4.79 7.58 4.75
N ASP A 154 -4.87 6.25 4.64
CA ASP A 154 -5.33 5.40 5.74
C ASP A 154 -4.32 5.36 6.89
N GLY A 155 -3.02 5.37 6.61
CA GLY A 155 -2.00 5.50 7.67
C GLY A 155 -2.12 6.81 8.46
N LEU A 156 -2.34 7.93 7.76
CA LEU A 156 -2.58 9.23 8.41
C LEU A 156 -3.92 9.28 9.17
N SER A 157 -4.94 8.61 8.62
CA SER A 157 -6.27 8.55 9.22
C SER A 157 -6.28 7.68 10.47
N TYR A 158 -5.54 6.56 10.47
CA TYR A 158 -5.33 5.71 11.63
C TYR A 158 -4.74 6.50 12.80
N ILE A 159 -3.64 7.22 12.59
CA ILE A 159 -3.00 8.06 13.62
C ILE A 159 -4.01 9.08 14.18
N THR A 160 -4.75 9.75 13.29
CA THR A 160 -5.73 10.76 13.70
C THR A 160 -6.86 10.14 14.51
N ALA A 161 -7.43 9.03 14.07
CA ALA A 161 -8.52 8.34 14.76
C ALA A 161 -8.10 7.88 16.16
N LYS A 162 -6.91 7.28 16.30
CA LYS A 162 -6.37 6.86 17.60
C LYS A 162 -6.12 8.03 18.54
N LYS A 163 -5.59 9.14 18.01
CA LYS A 163 -5.41 10.38 18.78
C LYS A 163 -6.74 10.93 19.28
N GLN A 164 -7.78 10.91 18.45
CA GLN A 164 -9.12 11.37 18.83
C GLN A 164 -9.80 10.48 19.87
N ALA A 165 -9.57 9.17 19.81
CA ALA A 165 -10.03 8.22 20.81
C ALA A 165 -9.30 8.36 22.16
N GLY A 166 -8.33 9.28 22.27
CA GLY A 166 -7.51 9.46 23.47
C GLY A 166 -6.50 8.33 23.68
N GLU A 167 -6.26 7.49 22.66
CA GLU A 167 -5.29 6.41 22.73
C GLU A 167 -3.86 6.97 22.69
N LYS A 168 -2.96 6.29 23.40
CA LYS A 168 -1.53 6.62 23.35
C LYS A 168 -0.97 6.24 21.98
N ILE A 169 -0.33 7.19 21.31
CA ILE A 169 0.38 6.95 20.05
C ILE A 169 1.78 6.41 20.38
N ASP A 170 1.88 5.11 20.65
CA ASP A 170 3.12 4.38 20.95
C ASP A 170 3.54 3.41 19.82
N PHE A 171 3.12 3.75 18.60
CA PHE A 171 3.33 2.97 17.38
C PHE A 171 3.86 3.87 16.25
N ASN A 172 4.65 3.29 15.35
CA ASN A 172 4.95 3.88 14.05
C ASN A 172 4.02 3.33 12.98
N VAL A 173 3.90 4.02 11.84
CA VAL A 173 3.06 3.56 10.72
C VAL A 173 3.92 3.39 9.47
N LEU A 174 3.71 2.29 8.76
CA LEU A 174 4.23 2.08 7.41
C LEU A 174 3.05 1.87 6.47
N ALA A 175 2.69 2.93 5.76
CA ALA A 175 1.60 2.87 4.80
C ALA A 175 2.10 2.36 3.45
N CYS A 176 1.43 1.32 2.94
CA CYS A 176 1.73 0.70 1.66
C CYS A 176 0.90 1.34 0.54
N ASP A 177 1.25 1.11 -0.72
CA ASP A 177 0.47 1.60 -1.87
C ASP A 177 -0.76 0.70 -2.14
N SER A 178 -0.66 -0.59 -1.80
CA SER A 178 -1.75 -1.55 -1.85
C SER A 178 -1.47 -2.76 -0.97
N CYS A 179 -2.49 -3.57 -0.68
CA CYS A 179 -2.33 -4.88 -0.05
C CYS A 179 -1.31 -5.78 -0.76
N ASN A 180 -1.24 -5.73 -2.10
CA ASN A 180 -0.37 -6.61 -2.90
C ASN A 180 1.14 -6.40 -2.65
N VAL A 181 1.54 -5.23 -2.14
CA VAL A 181 2.95 -4.92 -1.86
C VAL A 181 3.29 -4.97 -0.38
N MET A 182 2.33 -5.23 0.50
CA MET A 182 2.48 -5.10 1.95
C MET A 182 3.63 -5.93 2.52
N ASN A 183 3.71 -7.21 2.14
CA ASN A 183 4.77 -8.13 2.60
C ASN A 183 6.18 -7.60 2.26
N GLU A 184 6.34 -7.16 1.01
CA GLU A 184 7.63 -6.70 0.49
C GLU A 184 8.02 -5.32 1.01
N THR A 185 7.05 -4.40 1.11
CA THR A 185 7.25 -3.10 1.73
C THR A 185 7.65 -3.24 3.19
N PHE A 186 7.00 -4.14 3.95
CA PHE A 186 7.41 -4.47 5.31
C PHE A 186 8.84 -5.03 5.32
N ARG A 187 9.14 -6.04 4.50
CA ARG A 187 10.45 -6.70 4.47
C ARG A 187 11.59 -5.69 4.27
N VAL A 188 11.45 -4.84 3.26
CA VAL A 188 12.46 -3.83 2.93
C VAL A 188 12.64 -2.87 4.09
N ASN A 189 11.56 -2.29 4.61
CA ASN A 189 11.65 -1.29 5.68
C ASN A 189 12.12 -1.90 6.99
N TYR A 190 11.58 -3.05 7.39
CA TYR A 190 11.95 -3.73 8.62
C TYR A 190 13.43 -4.09 8.63
N LEU A 191 13.96 -4.68 7.55
CA LEU A 191 15.36 -5.10 7.49
C LEU A 191 16.34 -3.92 7.34
N THR A 192 15.92 -2.80 6.73
CA THR A 192 16.83 -1.70 6.42
C THR A 192 16.78 -0.52 7.38
N ARG A 193 15.68 -0.33 8.13
CA ARG A 193 15.54 0.74 9.13
C ARG A 193 15.89 0.23 10.53
N PRO A 194 16.94 0.76 11.19
CA PRO A 194 17.31 0.36 12.54
C PRO A 194 16.16 0.54 13.55
N VAL A 195 15.41 1.65 13.47
CA VAL A 195 14.26 1.89 14.35
C VAL A 195 13.19 0.80 14.27
N LEU A 196 13.09 0.09 13.14
CA LEU A 196 12.15 -1.01 12.98
C LEU A 196 12.73 -2.32 13.50
N ASN A 197 13.86 -2.80 12.96
CA ASN A 197 14.40 -4.10 13.36
C ASN A 197 14.95 -4.16 14.80
N GLN A 198 15.28 -3.03 15.44
CA GLN A 198 15.80 -3.02 16.81
C GLN A 198 14.72 -2.87 17.88
N ASN A 199 13.58 -2.25 17.56
CA ASN A 199 12.58 -1.90 18.56
C ASN A 199 11.26 -2.67 18.35
N ILE A 200 10.82 -2.88 17.11
CA ILE A 200 9.50 -3.45 16.83
C ILE A 200 9.45 -4.94 17.16
N ASP A 201 8.45 -5.33 17.93
CA ASP A 201 8.10 -6.72 18.25
C ASP A 201 6.63 -7.05 17.90
N THR A 202 5.84 -6.03 17.60
CA THR A 202 4.40 -6.15 17.36
C THR A 202 4.04 -5.48 16.04
N VAL A 203 3.35 -6.22 15.16
CA VAL A 203 2.77 -5.67 13.93
C VAL A 203 1.26 -5.58 14.08
N ILE A 204 0.70 -4.41 13.78
CA ILE A 204 -0.74 -4.16 13.73
C ILE A 204 -1.15 -4.08 12.27
N LEU A 205 -2.04 -4.97 11.86
CA LEU A 205 -2.61 -5.03 10.51
C LEU A 205 -3.87 -4.18 10.47
N ALA A 206 -3.70 -2.98 9.92
CA ALA A 206 -4.75 -1.98 9.74
C ALA A 206 -5.21 -1.94 8.26
N SER A 207 -5.50 -3.12 7.73
CA SER A 207 -6.00 -3.34 6.36
C SER A 207 -7.45 -2.89 6.18
N ASP A 208 -7.89 -2.78 4.93
CA ASP A 208 -9.28 -2.50 4.62
C ASP A 208 -10.19 -3.63 5.12
N ASN A 209 -11.40 -3.28 5.56
CA ASN A 209 -12.38 -4.25 6.08
C ASN A 209 -13.18 -4.92 4.94
N ASP A 210 -12.48 -5.31 3.88
CA ASP A 210 -13.04 -6.02 2.73
C ASP A 210 -12.40 -7.41 2.56
N LYS A 211 -12.79 -8.13 1.49
CA LYS A 211 -12.28 -9.49 1.24
C LYS A 211 -10.78 -9.50 0.90
N ALA A 212 -10.30 -8.50 0.15
CA ALA A 212 -8.92 -8.43 -0.29
C ALA A 212 -8.00 -8.05 0.88
N GLY A 213 -8.37 -7.05 1.66
CA GLY A 213 -7.60 -6.62 2.84
C GLY A 213 -7.47 -7.72 3.88
N ARG A 214 -8.58 -8.40 4.22
CA ARG A 214 -8.53 -9.56 5.12
C ARG A 214 -7.67 -10.71 4.59
N ALA A 215 -7.73 -11.00 3.29
CA ALA A 215 -6.89 -12.04 2.69
C ALA A 215 -5.39 -11.67 2.77
N ALA A 216 -5.04 -10.42 2.50
CA ALA A 216 -3.67 -9.92 2.60
C ALA A 216 -3.16 -9.92 4.05
N ALA A 217 -4.02 -9.61 5.03
CA ALA A 217 -3.67 -9.71 6.44
C ALA A 217 -3.34 -11.15 6.85
N GLU A 218 -4.14 -12.14 6.42
CA GLU A 218 -3.86 -13.55 6.67
C GLU A 218 -2.57 -14.03 5.97
N GLU A 219 -2.34 -13.60 4.73
CA GLU A 219 -1.08 -13.88 4.03
C GLU A 219 0.12 -13.29 4.77
N PHE A 220 0.01 -12.06 5.26
CA PHE A 220 1.06 -11.40 6.03
C PHE A 220 1.40 -12.16 7.31
N LYS A 221 0.39 -12.66 8.04
CA LYS A 221 0.59 -13.47 9.26
C LYS A 221 1.42 -14.72 8.98
N ALA A 222 1.28 -15.34 7.81
CA ALA A 222 2.13 -16.46 7.40
C ALA A 222 3.54 -15.99 7.00
N PHE A 223 3.61 -14.90 6.23
CA PHE A 223 4.84 -14.31 5.72
C PHE A 223 5.79 -13.84 6.82
N VAL A 224 5.28 -13.27 7.91
CA VAL A 224 6.10 -12.65 8.97
C VAL A 224 6.67 -13.66 9.98
N ARG A 225 6.24 -14.92 9.97
CA ARG A 225 6.70 -15.97 10.92
C ARG A 225 8.24 -16.14 11.00
N PRO A 226 9.01 -16.04 9.89
CA PRO A 226 10.47 -16.15 9.96
C PRO A 226 11.17 -14.97 10.65
N PHE A 227 10.46 -13.86 10.92
CA PHE A 227 11.01 -12.69 11.59
C PHE A 227 10.89 -12.85 13.11
N HIS A 228 11.78 -13.65 13.71
CA HIS A 228 11.74 -14.09 15.13
C HIS A 228 11.53 -13.00 16.21
N ARG A 229 11.87 -11.74 15.92
CA ARG A 229 11.65 -10.62 16.85
C ARG A 229 10.19 -10.16 16.87
N ILE A 230 9.44 -10.38 15.79
CA ILE A 230 8.00 -10.14 15.76
C ILE A 230 7.33 -11.25 16.55
N GLN A 231 6.89 -10.91 17.76
CA GLN A 231 6.21 -11.81 18.69
C GLN A 231 4.70 -11.76 18.51
N ASN A 232 4.17 -10.61 18.10
CA ASN A 232 2.73 -10.38 18.00
C ASN A 232 2.35 -9.83 16.63
N VAL A 233 1.26 -10.35 16.08
CA VAL A 233 0.61 -9.83 14.87
C VAL A 233 -0.87 -9.75 15.16
N ILE A 234 -1.41 -8.53 15.21
CA ILE A 234 -2.81 -8.28 15.61
C ILE A 234 -3.55 -7.54 14.50
N ASP A 235 -4.84 -7.82 14.35
CA ASP A 235 -5.70 -7.07 13.43
C ASP A 235 -6.34 -5.89 14.18
N ASP A 236 -6.35 -4.73 13.55
CA ASP A 236 -7.14 -3.58 13.97
C ASP A 236 -7.85 -3.06 12.72
N LEU A 237 -9.12 -3.43 12.55
CA LEU A 237 -9.88 -3.14 11.34
C LEU A 237 -10.80 -1.94 11.55
N PRO A 238 -11.07 -1.16 10.49
CA PRO A 238 -12.07 -0.09 10.56
C PRO A 238 -13.44 -0.69 10.90
N SER A 239 -14.12 -0.05 11.86
CA SER A 239 -15.32 -0.56 12.53
C SER A 239 -16.60 0.11 12.03
N LEU A 240 -16.51 1.31 11.49
CA LEU A 240 -17.63 2.12 11.01
C LEU A 240 -17.74 2.12 9.49
N GLY A 241 -16.63 1.99 8.77
CA GLY A 241 -16.45 2.13 7.33
C GLY A 241 -15.63 0.98 6.73
N SER A 242 -15.39 1.04 5.42
CA SER A 242 -14.62 0.00 4.72
C SER A 242 -13.11 0.16 4.85
N ASP A 243 -12.64 1.37 5.17
CA ASP A 243 -11.24 1.78 5.26
C ASP A 243 -11.09 2.79 6.43
N TRP A 244 -9.86 3.03 6.88
CA TRP A 244 -9.58 3.87 8.05
C TRP A 244 -9.95 5.34 7.83
N ASN A 245 -9.88 5.84 6.59
CA ASN A 245 -10.33 7.20 6.31
C ASN A 245 -11.85 7.35 6.41
N LYS A 246 -12.63 6.37 5.93
CA LYS A 246 -14.09 6.39 6.11
C LYS A 246 -14.48 6.23 7.57
N ASP A 247 -13.76 5.43 8.35
CA ASP A 247 -13.94 5.39 9.81
C ASP A 247 -13.79 6.77 10.42
N LEU A 248 -12.66 7.43 10.13
CA LEU A 248 -12.37 8.76 10.64
C LEU A 248 -13.44 9.79 10.25
N GLN A 249 -13.88 9.79 8.99
CA GLN A 249 -14.96 10.68 8.54
C GLN A 249 -16.26 10.44 9.32
N LYS A 250 -16.62 9.18 9.58
CA LYS A 250 -17.81 8.82 10.35
C LYS A 250 -17.70 9.21 11.83
N ILE A 251 -16.52 9.11 12.44
CA ILE A 251 -16.27 9.59 13.80
C ILE A 251 -16.59 11.09 13.91
N TYR A 252 -16.18 11.89 12.91
CA TYR A 252 -16.49 13.32 12.87
C TYR A 252 -17.96 13.64 12.58
N GLU A 253 -18.63 12.82 11.75
CA GLU A 253 -20.05 12.99 11.43
C GLU A 253 -20.97 12.58 12.59
N ASN A 254 -20.58 11.56 13.36
CA ASN A 254 -21.32 11.05 14.50
C ASN A 254 -20.40 10.67 15.67
N PRO A 255 -20.01 11.64 16.52
CA PRO A 255 -19.11 11.41 17.65
C PRO A 255 -19.63 10.39 18.68
N GLU A 256 -20.95 10.15 18.75
CA GLU A 256 -21.57 9.18 19.66
C GLU A 256 -21.53 7.74 19.13
N ALA A 257 -21.15 7.53 17.86
CA ALA A 257 -21.06 6.21 17.25
C ALA A 257 -19.74 5.46 17.54
N VAL A 258 -18.79 6.08 18.25
CA VAL A 258 -17.53 5.43 18.64
C VAL A 258 -17.86 4.28 19.58
N PRO A 259 -17.62 3.01 19.20
CA PRO A 259 -17.93 1.88 20.09
C PRO A 259 -17.11 2.01 21.38
N GLU A 260 -17.73 1.78 22.54
CA GLU A 260 -17.08 1.70 23.87
C GLU A 260 -15.94 0.66 23.96
N LYS A 261 -15.66 -0.09 22.89
CA LYS A 261 -14.58 -1.09 22.83
C LYS A 261 -13.25 -0.49 22.35
N ALA A 262 -12.73 0.47 23.10
CA ALA A 262 -11.29 0.81 23.09
C ALA A 262 -10.68 0.78 24.50
N ILE A 263 -11.35 0.10 25.44
CA ILE A 263 -10.86 -0.14 26.81
C ILE A 263 -10.72 -1.65 27.02
N MET A 264 -9.88 -2.35 26.27
CA MET A 264 -9.32 -3.66 26.68
C MET A 264 -8.14 -4.04 25.76
N LEU A 265 -7.03 -3.33 25.88
CA LEU A 265 -5.70 -3.95 25.69
C LEU A 265 -4.89 -3.59 26.95
N LYS A 266 -5.13 -4.38 28.00
CA LYS A 266 -4.20 -4.48 29.13
C LYS A 266 -3.10 -5.47 28.79
#